data_AF-A0A6I7R207-F1
#
_entry.id   AF-A0A6I7R207-F1
#
_cell.length_a   1.000
_cell.length_b   1.000
_cell.length_c   1.000
_cell.angle_alpha   90.00
_cell.angle_beta   90.00
_cell.angle_gamma   90.00
#
_symmetry.space_group_name_H-M   'P 1'
#
loop_
_entity.id
_entity.type
_entity.pdbx_description
1 polymer ?
#
loop_
_entity_poly.entity_id
_entity_poly.type
_entity_poly.pdbx_seq_one_letter_code
_entity_poly.pdbx_strand_id
1 'polypeptide(L)'
;MFIKHQVQKLKFMQLFIISSQRYILYTLFLVLFVFMFSSCAGSRQLADEAVEEDLSSESQWTEYEKNAFLESCKRDATQIEGLNPDHYCNCFLEKLQYTYTIDEVLTLPDELIFELAEKCIESQP
;
A
#
# COMPACT_ATOMS: atom_id res chain seq x y z
N MET A 1 -45.39 29.22 -8.32
CA MET A 1 -44.32 28.27 -8.73
C MET A 1 -42.98 29.00 -8.94
N PHE A 2 -42.51 29.79 -7.95
CA PHE A 2 -41.26 30.57 -8.05
C PHE A 2 -40.27 30.32 -6.89
N ILE A 3 -40.74 29.66 -5.82
CA ILE A 3 -39.98 29.47 -4.59
C ILE A 3 -38.97 28.30 -4.69
N LYS A 4 -39.25 27.28 -5.52
CA LYS A 4 -38.34 26.14 -5.73
C LYS A 4 -37.01 26.52 -6.38
N HIS A 5 -36.95 27.61 -7.15
CA HIS A 5 -35.75 27.98 -7.91
C HIS A 5 -34.69 28.71 -7.05
N GLN A 6 -35.08 29.35 -5.95
CA GLN A 6 -34.15 30.08 -5.08
C GLN A 6 -33.40 29.16 -4.10
N VAL A 7 -34.00 28.04 -3.70
CA VAL A 7 -33.40 27.08 -2.75
C VAL A 7 -32.22 26.30 -3.38
N GLN A 8 -32.25 26.07 -4.70
CA GLN A 8 -31.18 25.37 -5.42
C GLN A 8 -29.88 26.17 -5.49
N LYS A 9 -29.95 27.50 -5.66
CA LYS A 9 -28.76 28.36 -5.71
C LYS A 9 -28.01 28.44 -4.37
N LEU A 10 -28.72 28.38 -3.25
CA LEU A 10 -28.11 28.44 -1.92
C LEU A 10 -27.31 27.16 -1.59
N LYS A 11 -27.78 25.98 -2.03
CA LYS A 11 -27.06 24.70 -1.85
C LYS A 11 -25.78 24.64 -2.67
N PHE A 12 -25.77 25.21 -3.87
CA PHE A 12 -24.58 25.21 -4.73
C PHE A 12 -23.45 26.07 -4.14
N MET A 13 -23.78 27.20 -3.52
CA MET A 13 -22.78 28.11 -2.97
C MET A 13 -22.09 27.56 -1.69
N GLN A 14 -22.81 26.78 -0.88
CA GLN A 14 -22.25 26.14 0.32
C GLN A 14 -21.23 25.02 -0.02
N LEU A 15 -21.41 24.32 -1.14
CA LEU A 15 -20.50 23.25 -1.58
C LEU A 15 -19.12 23.78 -2.02
N PHE A 16 -19.07 24.99 -2.60
CA PHE A 16 -17.80 25.62 -3.00
C PHE A 16 -16.92 26.00 -1.81
N ILE A 17 -17.52 26.38 -0.67
CA ILE A 17 -16.78 26.80 0.53
C ILE A 17 -16.09 25.59 1.18
N ILE A 18 -16.72 24.42 1.17
CA ILE A 18 -16.17 23.19 1.76
C ILE A 18 -15.03 22.62 0.91
N SER A 19 -15.11 22.73 -0.41
CA SER A 19 -14.03 22.31 -1.33
C SER A 19 -12.76 23.15 -1.18
N SER A 20 -12.91 24.45 -0.87
CA SER A 20 -11.77 25.37 -0.72
C SER A 20 -10.95 25.14 0.55
N GLN A 21 -11.56 24.65 1.64
CA GLN A 21 -10.87 24.41 2.91
C GLN A 21 -9.96 23.17 2.86
N ARG A 22 -10.32 22.15 2.05
CA ARG A 22 -9.51 20.94 1.87
C ARG A 22 -8.20 21.19 1.13
N TYR A 23 -8.21 22.12 0.18
CA TYR A 23 -7.01 22.45 -0.61
C TYR A 23 -5.93 23.11 0.25
N ILE A 24 -6.33 24.02 1.16
CA ILE A 24 -5.40 24.71 2.07
C ILE A 24 -4.71 23.70 3.01
N LEU A 25 -5.47 22.76 3.58
CA LEU A 25 -4.94 21.68 4.42
C LEU A 25 -3.93 20.79 3.67
N TYR A 26 -4.24 20.44 2.42
CA TYR A 26 -3.34 19.63 1.58
C TYR A 26 -2.04 20.37 1.25
N THR A 27 -2.12 21.67 0.93
CA THR A 27 -0.92 22.49 0.68
C THR A 27 -0.05 22.65 1.92
N LEU A 28 -0.65 22.82 3.11
CA LEU A 28 0.11 22.91 4.37
C LEU A 28 0.78 21.57 4.71
N PHE A 29 0.10 20.45 4.50
CA PHE A 29 0.65 19.11 4.71
C PHE A 29 1.84 18.83 3.78
N LEU A 30 1.72 19.17 2.49
CA LEU A 30 2.81 19.01 1.52
C LEU A 30 4.04 19.85 1.87
N VAL A 31 3.85 21.09 2.32
CA VAL A 31 4.97 21.95 2.76
C VAL A 31 5.65 21.36 4.00
N LEU A 32 4.89 20.90 5.00
CA LEU A 32 5.44 20.25 6.19
C LEU A 32 6.20 18.97 5.87
N PHE A 33 5.68 18.16 4.94
CA PHE A 33 6.35 16.96 4.46
C PHE A 33 7.71 17.31 3.83
N VAL A 34 7.76 18.27 2.90
CA VAL A 34 9.02 18.71 2.26
C VAL A 34 10.03 19.24 3.28
N PHE A 35 9.59 20.00 4.29
CA PHE A 35 10.48 20.50 5.36
C PHE A 35 11.05 19.37 6.23
N MET A 36 10.29 18.30 6.49
CA MET A 36 10.76 17.14 7.24
C MET A 36 11.83 16.34 6.48
N PHE A 37 11.65 16.12 5.17
CA PHE A 37 12.64 15.38 4.37
C PHE A 37 13.93 16.17 4.11
N SER A 38 13.89 17.50 4.18
CA SER A 38 15.07 18.34 3.96
C SER A 38 16.07 18.35 5.12
N SER A 39 15.78 17.68 6.24
CA SER A 39 16.69 17.57 7.40
C SER A 39 17.47 16.24 7.48
N CYS A 40 17.29 15.31 6.53
CA CYS A 40 18.03 14.05 6.49
C CYS A 40 19.20 14.09 5.50
N ALA A 41 20.16 14.98 5.74
CA ALA A 41 21.50 14.90 5.14
C ALA A 41 22.50 14.61 6.26
N GLY A 42 22.55 13.36 6.73
CA GLY A 42 23.46 12.99 7.81
C GLY A 42 23.54 11.50 8.08
N SER A 43 24.72 10.95 7.78
CA SER A 43 25.26 9.64 8.19
C SER A 43 24.94 8.44 7.28
N ARG A 44 25.79 8.28 6.27
CA ARG A 44 26.10 6.97 5.69
C ARG A 44 26.94 6.18 6.70
N GLN A 45 26.42 5.08 7.22
CA GLN A 45 27.24 3.99 7.76
C GLN A 45 26.95 2.74 6.96
N LEU A 46 27.92 2.37 6.12
CA LEU A 46 28.06 1.05 5.53
C LEU A 46 28.21 0.05 6.68
N ALA A 47 27.25 -0.84 6.84
CA ALA A 47 27.49 -2.16 7.41
C ALA A 47 27.44 -3.14 6.24
N ASP A 48 28.63 -3.58 5.85
CA ASP A 48 28.86 -4.71 4.95
C ASP A 48 28.58 -5.98 5.79
N GLU A 49 27.41 -6.59 5.62
CA GLU A 49 27.12 -7.91 6.18
C GLU A 49 27.11 -8.90 5.01
N ALA A 50 28.16 -9.71 4.97
CA ALA A 50 28.35 -10.76 3.99
C ALA A 50 27.26 -11.83 4.19
N VAL A 51 26.28 -11.83 3.30
CA VAL A 51 25.31 -12.92 3.16
C VAL A 51 25.96 -14.01 2.33
N GLU A 52 26.12 -15.18 2.93
CA GLU A 52 26.51 -16.39 2.22
C GLU A 52 25.36 -16.80 1.27
N GLU A 53 25.63 -16.76 -0.04
CA GLU A 53 24.73 -17.22 -1.09
C GLU A 53 24.67 -18.77 -1.06
N ASP A 54 23.59 -19.30 -0.48
CA ASP A 54 23.21 -20.70 -0.67
C ASP A 54 22.47 -20.84 -2.02
N LEU A 55 23.23 -21.21 -3.05
CA LEU A 55 22.76 -21.49 -4.42
C LEU A 55 21.87 -22.74 -4.44
N SER A 56 20.64 -22.59 -3.98
CA SER A 56 19.55 -23.55 -4.15
C SER A 56 18.44 -22.91 -4.99
N SER A 57 18.61 -22.97 -6.32
CA SER A 57 17.53 -23.01 -7.33
C SER A 57 16.35 -22.09 -7.00
N GLU A 58 16.61 -20.79 -7.10
CA GLU A 58 16.00 -19.68 -6.36
C GLU A 58 14.64 -19.20 -6.88
N SER A 59 13.68 -19.05 -5.97
CA SER A 59 12.81 -17.87 -6.01
C SER A 59 13.72 -16.65 -5.84
N GLN A 60 13.66 -15.63 -6.70
CA GLN A 60 14.46 -14.39 -6.58
C GLN A 60 14.21 -13.58 -5.30
N TRP A 61 13.38 -14.08 -4.41
CA TRP A 61 13.05 -13.48 -3.14
C TRP A 61 14.00 -13.99 -2.07
N THR A 62 14.74 -13.07 -1.45
CA THR A 62 15.52 -13.30 -0.24
C THR A 62 14.61 -13.60 0.95
N GLU A 63 15.15 -14.25 1.98
CA GLU A 63 14.39 -14.50 3.23
C GLU A 63 13.93 -13.20 3.89
N TYR A 64 14.76 -12.16 3.82
CA TYR A 64 14.41 -10.83 4.31
C TYR A 64 13.18 -10.25 3.60
N GLU A 65 13.13 -10.33 2.27
CA GLU A 65 11.99 -9.82 1.48
C GLU A 65 10.71 -10.61 1.75
N LYS A 66 10.80 -11.93 1.89
CA LYS A 66 9.67 -12.78 2.26
C LYS A 66 9.10 -12.38 3.61
N ASN A 67 9.97 -12.20 4.61
CA ASN A 67 9.55 -11.81 5.96
C ASN A 67 8.95 -10.40 5.96
N ALA A 68 9.58 -9.43 5.27
CA ALA A 68 9.06 -8.08 5.16
C ALA A 68 7.67 -8.04 4.50
N PHE A 69 7.47 -8.82 3.44
CA PHE A 69 6.17 -8.98 2.79
C PHE A 69 5.13 -9.57 3.76
N LEU A 70 5.47 -10.66 4.44
CA LEU A 70 4.55 -11.33 5.37
C LEU A 70 4.15 -10.42 6.53
N GLU A 71 5.09 -9.67 7.10
CA GLU A 71 4.80 -8.72 8.18
C GLU A 71 3.85 -7.61 7.71
N SER A 72 4.11 -7.00 6.55
CA SER A 72 3.23 -5.95 6.02
C SER A 72 1.86 -6.51 5.65
N CYS A 73 1.82 -7.65 4.96
CA CYS A 73 0.58 -8.30 4.57
C CYS A 73 -0.27 -8.65 5.79
N LYS A 74 0.31 -9.26 6.83
CA LYS A 74 -0.44 -9.64 8.04
C LYS A 74 -0.99 -8.43 8.77
N ARG A 75 -0.20 -7.35 8.87
CA ARG A 75 -0.65 -6.08 9.47
C ARG A 75 -1.90 -5.54 8.77
N ASP A 76 -1.96 -5.64 7.45
CA ASP A 76 -3.12 -5.16 6.69
C ASP A 76 -4.29 -6.16 6.74
N ALA A 77 -4.00 -7.45 6.62
CA ALA A 77 -4.99 -8.53 6.64
C ALA A 77 -5.72 -8.66 8.00
N THR A 78 -5.07 -8.31 9.11
CA THR A 78 -5.73 -8.27 10.44
C THR A 78 -6.87 -7.27 10.53
N GLN A 79 -6.97 -6.32 9.60
CA GLN A 79 -8.07 -5.36 9.54
C GLN A 79 -9.31 -5.92 8.84
N ILE A 80 -9.20 -7.11 8.22
CA ILE A 80 -10.28 -7.77 7.47
C ILE A 80 -10.95 -8.80 8.38
N GLU A 81 -12.21 -8.55 8.73
CA GLU A 81 -12.98 -9.44 9.59
C GLU A 81 -13.23 -10.80 8.92
N GLY A 82 -13.02 -11.89 9.66
CA GLY A 82 -13.24 -13.26 9.17
C GLY A 82 -12.12 -13.83 8.31
N LEU A 83 -11.07 -13.06 8.03
CA LEU A 83 -9.89 -13.53 7.29
C LEU A 83 -8.81 -14.04 8.25
N ASN A 84 -8.27 -15.24 8.01
CA ASN A 84 -7.05 -15.70 8.68
C ASN A 84 -5.81 -15.04 8.03
N PRO A 85 -5.09 -14.12 8.72
CA PRO A 85 -3.98 -13.37 8.11
C PRO A 85 -2.80 -14.26 7.72
N ASP A 86 -2.46 -15.26 8.55
CA ASP A 86 -1.34 -16.15 8.28
C ASP A 86 -1.60 -17.00 7.04
N HIS A 87 -2.80 -17.58 6.93
CA HIS A 87 -3.17 -18.39 5.78
C HIS A 87 -3.20 -17.56 4.49
N TYR A 88 -3.86 -16.40 4.54
CA TYR A 88 -3.97 -15.49 3.40
C TYR A 88 -2.60 -15.02 2.90
N CYS A 89 -1.75 -14.51 3.80
CA CYS A 89 -0.47 -13.94 3.41
C CYS A 89 0.53 -14.99 2.92
N ASN A 90 0.53 -16.19 3.50
CA ASN A 90 1.35 -17.28 3.01
C ASN A 90 0.92 -17.74 1.61
N CYS A 91 -0.40 -17.89 1.39
CA CYS A 91 -0.92 -18.20 0.05
C CYS A 91 -0.53 -17.13 -0.96
N PHE A 92 -0.64 -15.86 -0.58
CA PHE A 92 -0.38 -14.76 -1.50
C PHE A 92 1.10 -14.65 -1.83
N LEU A 93 1.99 -14.77 -0.83
CA LEU A 93 3.43 -14.82 -1.04
C LEU A 93 3.82 -15.98 -1.95
N GLU A 94 3.23 -17.17 -1.75
CA GLU A 94 3.53 -18.36 -2.56
C GLU A 94 3.19 -18.13 -4.04
N LYS A 95 2.03 -17.53 -4.33
CA LYS A 95 1.64 -17.20 -5.70
C LYS A 95 2.54 -16.13 -6.32
N LEU A 96 2.93 -15.12 -5.55
CA LEU A 96 3.82 -14.06 -6.01
C LEU A 96 5.21 -14.61 -6.33
N GLN A 97 5.87 -15.30 -5.39
CA GLN A 97 7.23 -15.80 -5.60
C GLN A 97 7.33 -16.86 -6.70
N TYR A 98 6.22 -17.54 -7.02
CA TYR A 98 6.16 -18.51 -8.11
C TYR A 98 6.09 -17.84 -9.48
N THR A 99 5.44 -16.68 -9.57
CA THR A 99 5.09 -16.05 -10.84
C THR A 99 5.95 -14.83 -11.16
N TYR A 100 6.42 -14.12 -10.13
CA TYR A 100 7.02 -12.80 -10.25
C TYR A 100 8.27 -12.65 -9.39
N THR A 101 9.19 -11.86 -9.91
CA THR A 101 10.34 -11.35 -9.17
C THR A 101 9.91 -10.19 -8.25
N ILE A 102 10.76 -9.82 -7.29
CA ILE A 102 10.44 -8.69 -6.39
C ILE A 102 10.26 -7.37 -7.16
N ASP A 103 11.10 -7.13 -8.17
CA ASP A 103 11.04 -5.94 -9.01
C ASP A 103 9.75 -5.89 -9.85
N GLU A 104 9.31 -7.05 -10.35
CA GLU A 104 8.08 -7.17 -11.12
C GLU A 104 6.85 -6.87 -10.25
N VAL A 105 6.81 -7.37 -9.01
CA VAL A 105 5.68 -7.15 -8.09
C VAL A 105 5.42 -5.66 -7.85
N LEU A 106 6.46 -4.83 -7.79
CA LEU A 106 6.32 -3.38 -7.63
C LEU A 106 5.72 -2.67 -8.85
N THR A 107 5.75 -3.32 -10.01
CA THR A 107 5.22 -2.79 -11.28
C THR A 107 3.91 -3.44 -11.70
N LEU A 108 3.42 -4.41 -10.92
CA LEU A 108 2.17 -5.09 -11.24
C LEU A 108 0.99 -4.11 -11.20
N PRO A 109 0.09 -4.17 -12.19
CA PRO A 109 -1.17 -3.44 -12.11
C PRO A 109 -2.00 -3.99 -10.95
N ASP A 110 -2.68 -3.09 -10.24
CA ASP A 110 -3.52 -3.44 -9.09
C ASP A 110 -4.53 -4.55 -9.42
N GLU A 111 -5.04 -4.57 -10.65
CA GLU A 111 -5.98 -5.57 -11.18
C GLU A 111 -5.46 -7.02 -11.02
N LEU A 112 -4.18 -7.27 -11.33
CA LEU A 112 -3.56 -8.58 -11.19
C LEU A 112 -3.31 -8.93 -9.72
N ILE A 113 -2.93 -7.95 -8.91
CA ILE A 113 -2.75 -8.11 -7.46
C ILE A 113 -4.06 -8.55 -6.82
N PHE A 114 -5.18 -7.92 -7.20
CA PHE A 114 -6.52 -8.29 -6.69
C PHE A 114 -6.94 -9.69 -7.13
N GLU A 115 -6.69 -10.08 -8.38
CA GLU A 115 -7.03 -11.43 -8.86
C GLU A 115 -6.27 -12.52 -8.07
N LEU A 116 -5.00 -12.27 -7.73
CA LEU A 116 -4.21 -13.20 -6.93
C LEU A 116 -4.69 -13.25 -5.47
N ALA A 117 -5.04 -12.09 -4.91
CA ALA A 117 -5.58 -11.98 -3.55
C ALA A 117 -6.92 -12.72 -3.40
N GLU A 118 -7.84 -12.56 -4.36
CA GLU A 118 -9.15 -13.21 -4.36
C GLU A 118 -9.03 -14.74 -4.30
N LYS A 119 -8.13 -15.32 -5.11
CA LYS A 119 -7.84 -16.76 -5.09
C LYS A 119 -7.36 -17.26 -3.73
N CYS A 120 -6.69 -16.41 -2.94
CA CYS A 120 -6.23 -16.77 -1.60
C CYS A 120 -7.32 -16.64 -0.53
N ILE A 121 -8.28 -15.76 -0.72
CA ILE A 121 -9.46 -15.65 0.15
C ILE A 121 -10.37 -16.87 -0.04
N GLU A 122 -10.60 -17.29 -1.28
CA GLU A 122 -11.44 -18.46 -1.58
C GLU A 122 -10.84 -19.78 -1.09
N SER A 123 -9.50 -19.85 -0.95
CA SER A 123 -8.79 -21.03 -0.48
C SER A 123 -8.79 -21.23 1.04
N GLN A 124 -9.42 -20.34 1.82
CA GLN A 124 -9.45 -20.49 3.28
C GLN A 124 -10.30 -21.71 3.71
N PRO A 125 -9.86 -22.45 4.73
CA PRO A 125 -10.59 -23.61 5.27
C PRO A 125 -11.84 -23.23 6.07
#